data_AF-A0A7S4QR51-F1
#
_entry.id   AF-A0A7S4QR51-F1
#
_cell.length_a   1.000
_cell.length_b   1.000
_cell.length_c   1.000
_cell.angle_alpha   90.00
_cell.angle_beta   90.00
_cell.angle_gamma   90.00
#
_symmetry.space_group_name_H-M   'P 1'
#
loop_
_entity.id
_entity.type
_entity.pdbx_description
1 polymer ?
#
loop_
_entity_poly.entity_id
_entity_poly.type
_entity_poly.pdbx_seq_one_letter_code
_entity_poly.pdbx_strand_id
1 'polypeptide(L)'
;MKISALSLSLLVALPSYTSAASCLASLTRFNLAFRGRCRYDDVLGRIADEVAKTEACEGVTAENELIALLGVTTVEGAQGEVYSMCEGLFQAEKADEFLPFPDISEQGPQFDKQYYDGNTYWNEQYETNVENRVPYLKNEAANRLDIDAANVEDVYDGIAKSGGIQFPGGLSNFQDDDGNICDLRAVMCCWASDRQANDNNGNCAKAYDTNCVDADPGDNTDICYVDMSRSGGSAHVDAGFALYPGDNNDGEGSVHCHGFAWSQDEQHHTSRFFGNNLFFVSMYDHMSQRGYVRNIPGAPMCGCVEKMPVVTRSDCTQVDVSEVFSIDYAGTDIEFSRVPGYLKIDFNSCRGLGANNNLEEYYKRLKRDGDATAEELARLQTYIVGNGNCPSATASFVETMGFEYI
;
A
#
# COMPACT_ATOMS: atom_id res chain seq x y z
N MET A 1 5.29 -15.43 74.53
CA MET A 1 6.18 -16.25 73.68
C MET A 1 6.72 -15.34 72.58
N LYS A 2 8.02 -15.05 72.59
CA LYS A 2 8.69 -14.18 71.61
C LYS A 2 8.86 -14.94 70.30
N ILE A 3 8.38 -14.41 69.18
CA ILE A 3 8.90 -14.78 67.85
C ILE A 3 9.09 -13.47 67.07
N SER A 4 10.37 -13.19 66.80
CA SER A 4 10.88 -12.12 65.96
C SER A 4 10.85 -12.60 64.51
N ALA A 5 10.32 -11.80 63.59
CA ALA A 5 10.52 -11.98 62.15
C ALA A 5 11.19 -10.72 61.60
N LEU A 6 12.50 -10.82 61.38
CA LEU A 6 13.27 -9.86 60.58
C LEU A 6 12.77 -9.99 59.13
N SER A 7 12.19 -8.91 58.60
CA SER A 7 12.02 -8.73 57.16
C SER A 7 13.37 -8.29 56.59
N LEU A 8 14.02 -9.17 55.83
CA LEU A 8 15.22 -8.87 55.08
C LEU A 8 14.80 -8.35 53.72
N SER A 9 14.69 -7.02 53.58
CA SER A 9 14.50 -6.37 52.29
C SER A 9 15.75 -6.55 51.45
N LEU A 10 15.69 -7.44 50.46
CA LEU A 10 16.73 -7.61 49.45
C LEU A 10 16.66 -6.39 48.51
N LEU A 11 17.48 -5.36 48.77
CA LEU A 11 17.76 -4.32 47.77
C LEU A 11 18.49 -5.00 46.61
N VAL A 12 17.76 -5.29 45.53
CA VAL A 12 18.38 -5.57 44.23
C VAL A 12 19.00 -4.25 43.79
N ALA A 13 20.34 -4.19 43.79
CA ALA A 13 21.06 -3.10 43.16
C ALA A 13 20.77 -3.15 41.65
N LEU A 14 19.91 -2.25 41.18
CA LEU A 14 19.83 -1.94 39.76
C LEU A 14 21.22 -1.45 39.33
N PRO A 15 21.79 -1.95 38.22
CA PRO A 15 23.02 -1.40 37.69
C PRO A 15 22.76 0.07 37.36
N SER A 16 23.41 0.97 38.09
CA SER A 16 23.46 2.38 37.76
C SER A 16 24.34 2.51 36.50
N TYR A 17 23.72 2.61 35.33
CA TYR A 17 24.39 2.94 34.08
C TYR A 17 24.74 4.44 34.12
N THR A 18 25.92 4.78 34.63
CA THR A 18 26.56 6.04 34.25
C THR A 18 26.87 5.97 32.76
N SER A 19 26.40 6.93 31.95
CA SER A 19 26.70 6.97 30.52
C SER A 19 28.22 6.91 30.33
N ALA A 20 28.74 5.74 29.94
CA ALA A 20 30.13 5.61 29.56
C ALA A 20 30.34 6.50 28.32
N ALA A 21 31.48 7.16 28.22
CA ALA A 21 31.84 7.87 27.00
C ALA A 21 31.97 6.84 25.86
N SER A 22 31.35 7.13 24.72
CA SER A 22 31.46 6.28 23.52
C SER A 22 32.93 6.09 23.13
N CYS A 23 33.32 4.86 22.84
CA CYS A 23 34.67 4.54 22.38
C CYS A 23 34.88 4.97 20.92
N LEU A 24 33.82 4.96 20.11
CA LEU A 24 33.81 5.47 18.73
C LEU A 24 33.81 7.00 18.67
N ALA A 25 33.46 7.71 19.74
CA ALA A 25 33.62 9.17 19.82
C ALA A 25 35.09 9.62 19.74
N SER A 26 36.05 8.71 19.91
CA SER A 26 37.47 8.97 19.60
C SER A 26 37.72 9.19 18.10
N LEU A 27 36.84 8.67 17.25
CA LEU A 27 36.84 8.93 15.82
C LEU A 27 36.19 10.29 15.58
N THR A 28 36.93 11.22 14.98
CA THR A 28 36.42 12.57 14.67
C THR A 28 35.24 12.54 13.70
N ARG A 29 35.19 11.51 12.83
CA ARG A 29 34.10 11.25 11.89
C ARG A 29 34.12 9.79 11.43
N PHE A 30 32.96 9.18 11.26
CA PHE A 30 32.82 7.92 10.52
C PHE A 30 31.49 7.86 9.77
N ASN A 31 31.41 6.98 8.78
CA ASN A 31 30.22 6.78 7.94
C ASN A 31 29.93 5.28 7.85
N LEU A 32 28.68 4.90 8.11
CA LEU A 32 28.20 3.51 8.04
C LEU A 32 27.08 3.36 7.05
N ALA A 33 27.40 2.83 5.88
CA ALA A 33 26.40 2.40 4.92
C ALA A 33 25.93 0.96 5.21
N PHE A 34 24.63 0.68 5.05
CA PHE A 34 24.05 -0.65 5.18
C PHE A 34 22.82 -0.86 4.30
N ARG A 35 22.63 -2.12 3.88
CA ARG A 35 21.41 -2.59 3.20
C ARG A 35 20.48 -3.19 4.23
N GLY A 36 19.17 -2.96 4.08
CA GLY A 36 18.18 -3.54 4.98
C GLY A 36 17.11 -2.52 5.34
N ARG A 37 16.57 -2.63 6.55
CA ARG A 37 15.58 -1.69 7.07
C ARG A 37 16.27 -0.67 7.98
N CYS A 38 15.76 0.55 8.03
CA CYS A 38 16.17 1.49 9.07
C CYS A 38 15.52 1.03 10.40
N ARG A 39 16.25 0.23 11.19
CA ARG A 39 15.81 -0.28 12.50
C ARG A 39 17.01 -0.60 13.38
N TYR A 40 16.75 -0.68 14.69
CA TYR A 40 17.77 -0.92 15.71
C TYR A 40 18.72 -2.08 15.39
N ASP A 41 18.21 -3.26 15.03
CA ASP A 41 19.07 -4.44 14.78
C ASP A 41 20.05 -4.24 13.61
N ASP A 42 19.59 -3.60 12.54
CA ASP A 42 20.40 -3.37 11.34
C ASP A 42 21.48 -2.31 11.63
N VAL A 43 21.15 -1.28 12.42
CA VAL A 43 22.10 -0.27 12.92
C VAL A 43 23.12 -0.90 13.86
N LEU A 44 22.66 -1.68 14.85
CA LEU A 44 23.50 -2.34 15.84
C LEU A 44 24.52 -3.27 15.18
N GLY A 45 24.12 -3.99 14.13
CA GLY A 45 25.04 -4.82 13.34
C GLY A 45 26.20 -4.03 12.74
N ARG A 46 25.96 -2.79 12.27
CA ARG A 46 27.02 -1.93 11.72
C ARG A 46 27.90 -1.32 12.80
N ILE A 47 27.32 -0.96 13.93
CA ILE A 47 28.09 -0.52 15.09
C ILE A 47 29.00 -1.65 15.58
N ALA A 48 28.53 -2.90 15.59
CA ALA A 48 29.36 -4.05 15.95
C ALA A 48 30.58 -4.20 15.03
N ASP A 49 30.40 -4.00 13.72
CA ASP A 49 31.50 -4.04 12.75
C ASP A 49 32.56 -2.96 13.04
N GLU A 50 32.16 -1.75 13.44
CA GLU A 50 33.11 -0.67 13.74
C GLU A 50 33.77 -0.80 15.10
N VAL A 51 33.03 -1.23 16.12
CA VAL A 51 33.57 -1.58 17.44
C VAL A 51 34.66 -2.63 17.30
N ALA A 52 34.44 -3.67 16.49
CA ALA A 52 35.43 -4.73 16.27
C ALA A 52 36.71 -4.27 15.57
N LYS A 53 36.66 -3.16 14.81
CA LYS A 53 37.82 -2.59 14.10
C LYS A 53 38.57 -1.54 14.91
N THR A 54 37.97 -1.02 15.98
CA THR A 54 38.48 0.12 16.72
C THR A 54 39.18 -0.32 17.99
N GLU A 55 40.50 -0.14 18.06
CA GLU A 55 41.31 -0.55 19.23
C GLU A 55 40.82 0.11 20.53
N ALA A 56 40.36 1.37 20.47
CA ALA A 56 39.79 2.08 21.62
C ALA A 56 38.51 1.45 22.18
N CYS A 57 37.87 0.54 21.42
CA CYS A 57 36.65 -0.17 21.79
C CYS A 57 36.89 -1.59 22.32
N GLU A 58 38.13 -1.97 22.62
CA GLU A 58 38.42 -3.31 23.15
C GLU A 58 37.62 -3.58 24.45
N GLY A 59 36.84 -4.68 24.44
CA GLY A 59 35.99 -5.07 25.56
C GLY A 59 34.64 -4.34 25.66
N VAL A 60 34.34 -3.41 24.75
CA VAL A 60 33.04 -2.73 24.65
C VAL A 60 32.13 -3.53 23.71
N THR A 61 30.90 -3.79 24.13
CA THR A 61 29.87 -4.41 23.28
C THR A 61 29.22 -3.37 22.38
N ALA A 62 28.79 -3.76 21.18
CA ALA A 62 28.04 -2.88 20.28
C ALA A 62 26.80 -2.23 20.93
N GLU A 63 26.09 -2.96 21.80
CA GLU A 63 24.90 -2.44 22.50
C GLU A 63 25.27 -1.28 23.43
N ASN A 64 26.24 -1.49 24.32
CA ASN A 64 26.75 -0.43 25.20
C ASN A 64 27.31 0.75 24.42
N GLU A 65 27.98 0.50 23.29
CA GLU A 65 28.51 1.57 22.45
C GLU A 65 27.40 2.38 21.78
N LEU A 66 26.37 1.72 21.23
CA LEU A 66 25.24 2.42 20.62
C LEU A 66 24.45 3.23 21.67
N ILE A 67 24.27 2.70 22.88
CA ILE A 67 23.68 3.44 24.01
C ILE A 67 24.48 4.70 24.31
N ALA A 68 25.81 4.57 24.39
CA ALA A 68 26.71 5.70 24.67
C ALA A 68 26.70 6.74 23.53
N LEU A 69 26.74 6.29 22.27
CA LEU A 69 26.68 7.13 21.07
C LEU A 69 25.40 7.95 20.99
N LEU A 70 24.25 7.33 21.29
CA LEU A 70 22.95 7.98 21.28
C LEU A 70 22.68 8.82 22.54
N GLY A 71 23.59 8.82 23.53
CA GLY A 71 23.42 9.57 24.77
C GLY A 71 22.28 9.07 25.67
N VAL A 72 21.83 7.83 25.46
CA VAL A 72 20.79 7.19 26.28
C VAL A 72 21.41 6.32 27.37
N THR A 73 20.58 5.69 28.21
CA THR A 73 21.05 4.85 29.34
C THR A 73 20.56 3.40 29.30
N THR A 74 19.68 3.06 28.36
CA THR A 74 19.07 1.73 28.25
C THR A 74 18.98 1.28 26.78
N VAL A 75 18.91 -0.03 26.57
CA VAL A 75 18.66 -0.62 25.24
C VAL A 75 17.34 -0.14 24.65
N GLU A 76 16.29 -0.09 25.48
CA GLU A 76 14.97 0.44 25.08
C GLU A 76 15.05 1.91 24.63
N GLY A 77 15.85 2.72 25.32
CA GLY A 77 16.12 4.10 24.91
C GLY A 77 16.82 4.16 23.56
N ALA A 78 17.82 3.30 23.33
CA ALA A 78 18.53 3.25 22.05
C ALA A 78 17.62 2.78 20.91
N GLN A 79 16.74 1.82 21.16
CA GLN A 79 15.70 1.39 20.22
C GLN A 79 14.76 2.55 19.86
N GLY A 80 14.30 3.30 20.86
CA GLY A 80 13.45 4.48 20.66
C GLY A 80 14.12 5.58 19.85
N GLU A 81 15.39 5.88 20.13
CA GLU A 81 16.12 6.92 19.39
C GLU A 81 16.38 6.51 17.93
N VAL A 82 16.81 5.28 17.67
CA VAL A 82 16.97 4.79 16.29
C VAL A 82 15.63 4.84 15.55
N TYR A 83 14.55 4.43 16.20
CA TYR A 83 13.21 4.52 15.62
C TYR A 83 12.86 5.97 15.26
N SER A 84 13.09 6.92 16.17
CA SER A 84 12.80 8.34 15.93
C SER A 84 13.65 8.93 14.80
N MET A 85 14.92 8.54 14.69
CA MET A 85 15.79 8.97 13.59
C MET A 85 15.31 8.45 12.23
N CYS A 86 14.91 7.17 12.18
CA CYS A 86 14.34 6.56 10.97
C CYS A 86 13.01 7.21 10.58
N GLU A 87 12.13 7.47 11.56
CA GLU A 87 10.87 8.18 11.35
C GLU A 87 11.11 9.57 10.78
N GLY A 88 12.03 10.34 11.39
CA GLY A 88 12.40 11.68 10.92
C GLY A 88 12.88 11.69 9.48
N LEU A 89 13.74 10.73 9.11
CA LEU A 89 14.19 10.53 7.73
C LEU A 89 13.00 10.31 6.79
N PHE A 90 12.11 9.37 7.11
CA PHE A 90 11.00 9.02 6.22
C PHE A 90 9.94 10.12 6.09
N GLN A 91 9.68 10.87 7.16
CA GLN A 91 8.76 12.00 7.09
C GLN A 91 9.32 13.13 6.22
N ALA A 92 10.62 13.41 6.31
CA ALA A 92 11.29 14.38 5.44
C ALA A 92 11.20 13.96 3.97
N GLU A 93 11.52 12.71 3.65
CA GLU A 93 11.41 12.18 2.28
C GLU A 93 9.96 12.27 1.74
N LYS A 94 8.96 11.91 2.55
CA LYS A 94 7.56 11.99 2.14
C LYS A 94 7.09 13.42 1.87
N ALA A 95 7.60 14.39 2.63
CA ALA A 95 7.24 15.79 2.48
C ALA A 95 7.94 16.45 1.28
N ASP A 96 9.22 16.17 1.08
CA ASP A 96 10.07 16.94 0.17
C ASP A 96 10.41 16.21 -1.14
N GLU A 97 10.38 14.86 -1.16
CA GLU A 97 10.85 14.06 -2.30
C GLU A 97 9.75 13.26 -2.99
N PHE A 98 8.68 12.88 -2.29
CA PHE A 98 7.63 12.06 -2.89
C PHE A 98 6.79 12.87 -3.87
N LEU A 99 6.51 12.29 -5.04
CA LEU A 99 5.63 12.89 -6.04
C LEU A 99 4.22 13.06 -5.45
N PRO A 100 3.65 14.29 -5.41
CA PRO A 100 2.26 14.50 -5.07
C PRO A 100 1.35 13.74 -6.03
N PHE A 101 0.36 13.00 -5.50
CA PHE A 101 -0.50 12.16 -6.34
C PHE A 101 -1.20 12.90 -7.51
N PRO A 102 -1.70 14.14 -7.33
CA PRO A 102 -2.36 14.88 -8.41
C PRO A 102 -1.43 15.24 -9.59
N ASP A 103 -0.12 15.21 -9.40
CA ASP A 103 0.86 15.49 -10.45
C ASP A 103 1.01 14.30 -11.42
N ILE A 104 0.38 13.14 -11.13
CA ILE A 104 0.36 11.98 -12.04
C ILE A 104 -0.65 12.21 -13.17
N SER A 105 -1.85 12.70 -12.87
CA SER A 105 -2.84 12.98 -13.92
C SER A 105 -2.62 14.35 -14.56
N GLU A 106 -2.08 15.31 -13.79
CA GLU A 106 -2.00 16.73 -14.14
C GLU A 106 -3.36 17.36 -14.50
N GLN A 107 -4.47 16.69 -14.13
CA GLN A 107 -5.85 17.15 -14.38
C GLN A 107 -6.51 17.76 -13.13
N GLY A 108 -5.84 17.65 -11.97
CA GLY A 108 -6.29 18.19 -10.70
C GLY A 108 -7.15 17.23 -9.86
N PRO A 109 -7.41 17.59 -8.58
CA PRO A 109 -7.94 16.65 -7.59
C PRO A 109 -9.37 16.17 -7.88
N GLN A 110 -10.17 16.96 -8.61
CA GLN A 110 -11.50 16.51 -9.03
C GLN A 110 -11.39 15.38 -10.05
N PHE A 111 -10.41 15.44 -10.96
CA PHE A 111 -10.18 14.38 -11.92
C PHE A 111 -9.77 13.10 -11.21
N ASP A 112 -8.81 13.16 -10.28
CA ASP A 112 -8.35 11.97 -9.54
C ASP A 112 -9.49 11.33 -8.74
N LYS A 113 -10.32 12.16 -8.10
CA LYS A 113 -11.53 11.68 -7.40
C LYS A 113 -12.46 10.93 -8.35
N GLN A 114 -12.76 11.54 -9.49
CA GLN A 114 -13.67 10.96 -10.48
C GLN A 114 -13.07 9.72 -11.14
N TYR A 115 -11.76 9.68 -11.35
CA TYR A 115 -11.05 8.51 -11.84
C TYR A 115 -11.25 7.32 -10.88
N TYR A 116 -11.06 7.53 -9.58
CA TYR A 116 -11.28 6.47 -8.59
C TYR A 116 -12.74 6.10 -8.35
N ASP A 117 -13.68 6.96 -8.72
CA ASP A 117 -15.10 6.62 -8.76
C ASP A 117 -15.50 5.80 -9.99
N GLY A 118 -14.61 5.63 -10.98
CA GLY A 118 -14.89 4.95 -12.24
C GLY A 118 -15.39 5.87 -13.36
N ASN A 119 -15.34 7.19 -13.15
CA ASN A 119 -15.70 8.21 -14.12
C ASN A 119 -14.45 8.76 -14.81
N THR A 120 -14.63 9.80 -15.65
CA THR A 120 -13.61 10.46 -16.50
C THR A 120 -13.40 9.78 -17.84
N TYR A 121 -12.81 10.54 -18.77
CA TYR A 121 -12.45 10.02 -20.08
C TYR A 121 -11.39 8.90 -20.04
N TRP A 122 -10.66 8.74 -18.94
CA TRP A 122 -9.77 7.59 -18.72
C TRP A 122 -10.53 6.29 -18.42
N ASN A 123 -11.75 6.37 -17.88
CA ASN A 123 -12.56 5.18 -17.61
C ASN A 123 -13.66 4.95 -18.65
N GLU A 124 -14.22 6.01 -19.24
CA GLU A 124 -15.47 5.89 -19.99
C GLU A 124 -15.29 5.74 -21.50
N GLN A 125 -14.22 6.32 -22.05
CA GLN A 125 -13.99 6.37 -23.50
C GLN A 125 -13.23 5.14 -23.98
N TYR A 126 -13.30 4.85 -25.27
CA TYR A 126 -12.46 3.88 -25.96
C TYR A 126 -11.88 4.54 -27.21
N GLU A 127 -10.75 4.02 -27.71
CA GLU A 127 -10.13 4.55 -28.93
C GLU A 127 -11.16 4.52 -30.07
N THR A 128 -11.33 5.62 -30.80
CA THR A 128 -12.33 5.71 -31.86
C THR A 128 -11.76 6.33 -33.12
N ASN A 129 -12.11 5.77 -34.27
CA ASN A 129 -11.78 6.34 -35.57
C ASN A 129 -12.87 7.28 -36.10
N VAL A 130 -13.93 7.50 -35.31
CA VAL A 130 -15.02 8.41 -35.65
C VAL A 130 -14.53 9.86 -35.52
N GLU A 131 -14.86 10.70 -36.50
CA GLU A 131 -14.38 12.08 -36.73
C GLU A 131 -14.73 13.09 -35.60
N ASN A 132 -14.26 12.89 -34.36
CA ASN A 132 -14.79 13.63 -33.19
C ASN A 132 -13.78 14.39 -32.32
N ARG A 133 -12.50 14.56 -32.72
CA ARG A 133 -11.56 15.43 -31.96
C ARG A 133 -11.59 16.89 -32.43
N VAL A 134 -11.59 17.81 -31.48
CA VAL A 134 -11.20 19.22 -31.69
C VAL A 134 -9.82 19.42 -31.07
N PRO A 135 -8.80 19.89 -31.84
CA PRO A 135 -8.83 20.17 -33.27
C PRO A 135 -8.80 18.89 -34.14
N TYR A 136 -9.52 18.94 -35.26
CA TYR A 136 -9.68 17.82 -36.20
C TYR A 136 -8.35 17.44 -36.86
N LEU A 137 -7.84 16.25 -36.58
CA LEU A 137 -6.73 15.65 -37.31
C LEU A 137 -7.26 14.50 -38.17
N LYS A 138 -7.28 14.73 -39.48
CA LYS A 138 -7.78 13.76 -40.46
C LYS A 138 -6.89 12.51 -40.45
N ASN A 139 -7.49 11.34 -40.29
CA ASN A 139 -6.84 10.02 -40.21
C ASN A 139 -6.10 9.71 -38.89
N GLU A 140 -6.43 10.40 -37.79
CA GLU A 140 -5.93 10.05 -36.46
C GLU A 140 -7.06 9.57 -35.55
N ALA A 141 -6.83 8.47 -34.83
CA ALA A 141 -7.79 7.96 -33.85
C ALA A 141 -7.85 8.88 -32.63
N ALA A 142 -9.05 9.10 -32.11
CA ALA A 142 -9.30 9.81 -30.86
C ALA A 142 -9.32 8.84 -29.67
N ASN A 143 -9.26 9.41 -28.45
CA ASN A 143 -9.39 8.72 -27.16
C ASN A 143 -8.37 7.58 -26.96
N ARG A 144 -7.16 7.83 -27.46
CA ARG A 144 -6.02 6.92 -27.39
C ARG A 144 -5.42 6.96 -26.00
N LEU A 145 -5.60 5.89 -25.23
CA LEU A 145 -5.18 5.84 -23.83
C LEU A 145 -3.67 6.03 -23.68
N ASP A 146 -2.87 5.46 -24.59
CA ASP A 146 -1.42 5.61 -24.64
C ASP A 146 -0.94 7.05 -24.86
N ILE A 147 -1.80 7.92 -25.40
CA ILE A 147 -1.55 9.37 -25.55
C ILE A 147 -2.18 10.15 -24.39
N ASP A 148 -3.44 9.84 -24.08
CA ASP A 148 -4.26 10.59 -23.14
C ASP A 148 -3.86 10.40 -21.69
N ALA A 149 -3.15 9.29 -21.38
CA ALA A 149 -2.59 8.96 -20.09
C ALA A 149 -1.05 8.72 -20.18
N ALA A 150 -0.37 9.29 -21.17
CA ALA A 150 1.07 9.08 -21.40
C ALA A 150 1.94 9.34 -20.16
N ASN A 151 1.56 10.32 -19.33
CA ASN A 151 2.28 10.64 -18.09
C ASN A 151 2.31 9.46 -17.10
N VAL A 152 1.36 8.52 -17.16
CA VAL A 152 1.37 7.31 -16.32
C VAL A 152 2.60 6.43 -16.64
N GLU A 153 2.96 6.28 -17.92
CA GLU A 153 4.15 5.52 -18.30
C GLU A 153 5.43 6.26 -17.89
N ASP A 154 5.48 7.58 -18.08
CA ASP A 154 6.61 8.42 -17.68
C ASP A 154 6.85 8.39 -16.15
N VAL A 155 5.77 8.46 -15.35
CA VAL A 155 5.85 8.34 -13.88
C VAL A 155 6.31 6.95 -13.48
N TYR A 156 5.84 5.89 -14.13
CA TYR A 156 6.30 4.53 -13.83
C TYR A 156 7.81 4.38 -14.11
N ASP A 157 8.25 4.84 -15.28
CA ASP A 157 9.63 4.67 -15.71
C ASP A 157 10.62 5.60 -15.01
N GLY A 158 10.21 6.83 -14.70
CA GLY A 158 11.04 7.85 -14.08
C GLY A 158 11.00 7.90 -12.56
N ILE A 159 9.88 7.51 -11.93
CA ILE A 159 9.63 7.76 -10.50
C ILE A 159 9.28 6.47 -9.76
N ALA A 160 8.23 5.76 -10.16
CA ALA A 160 7.62 4.73 -9.33
C ALA A 160 8.56 3.57 -8.93
N LYS A 161 9.59 3.29 -9.74
CA LYS A 161 10.59 2.23 -9.52
C LYS A 161 11.76 2.64 -8.63
N SER A 162 11.96 3.93 -8.37
CA SER A 162 13.15 4.46 -7.66
C SER A 162 12.89 5.69 -6.77
N GLY A 163 11.64 6.08 -6.61
CA GLY A 163 11.18 7.22 -5.80
C GLY A 163 9.81 6.93 -5.18
N GLY A 164 9.38 7.79 -4.26
CA GLY A 164 8.08 7.64 -3.61
C GLY A 164 6.96 8.41 -4.31
N ILE A 165 5.74 7.89 -4.21
CA ILE A 165 4.51 8.56 -4.62
C ILE A 165 3.66 8.76 -3.37
N GLN A 166 3.21 9.99 -3.14
CA GLN A 166 2.29 10.29 -2.04
C GLN A 166 0.97 9.58 -2.28
N PHE A 167 0.38 9.02 -1.24
CA PHE A 167 -0.93 8.41 -1.35
C PHE A 167 -2.04 9.48 -1.34
N PRO A 168 -3.10 9.36 -2.16
CA PRO A 168 -4.20 10.32 -2.23
C PRO A 168 -5.19 10.13 -1.07
N GLY A 169 -4.66 10.13 0.16
CA GLY A 169 -5.43 9.90 1.39
C GLY A 169 -6.43 11.01 1.72
N GLY A 170 -6.49 12.09 0.93
CA GLY A 170 -7.51 13.13 0.99
C GLY A 170 -8.80 12.79 0.22
N LEU A 171 -8.80 11.72 -0.58
CA LEU A 171 -9.97 11.30 -1.34
C LEU A 171 -10.89 10.42 -0.48
N SER A 172 -12.20 10.65 -0.55
CA SER A 172 -13.16 9.87 0.23
C SER A 172 -13.19 8.38 -0.10
N ASN A 173 -12.59 7.97 -1.23
CA ASN A 173 -12.39 6.57 -1.61
C ASN A 173 -11.43 5.86 -0.63
N PHE A 174 -10.51 6.63 -0.03
CA PHE A 174 -9.40 6.11 0.77
C PHE A 174 -9.40 6.58 2.23
N GLN A 175 -10.52 7.15 2.68
CA GLN A 175 -10.70 7.61 4.06
C GLN A 175 -11.80 6.79 4.76
N ASP A 176 -11.67 6.54 6.05
CA ASP A 176 -12.79 6.16 6.92
C ASP A 176 -13.68 7.38 7.24
N ASP A 177 -14.67 7.21 8.13
CA ASP A 177 -15.55 8.30 8.56
C ASP A 177 -14.85 9.33 9.47
N ASP A 178 -13.70 8.97 10.06
CA ASP A 178 -12.88 9.81 10.93
C ASP A 178 -11.74 10.52 10.17
N GLY A 179 -11.59 10.27 8.85
CA GLY A 179 -10.56 10.83 7.98
C GLY A 179 -9.23 10.07 7.99
N ASN A 180 -9.14 8.90 8.61
CA ASN A 180 -7.96 8.04 8.57
C ASN A 180 -7.89 7.25 7.26
N ILE A 181 -6.67 6.91 6.85
CA ILE A 181 -6.46 6.10 5.65
C ILE A 181 -6.76 4.63 5.97
N CYS A 182 -7.80 4.08 5.33
CA CYS A 182 -8.21 2.67 5.33
C CYS A 182 -7.90 1.90 6.63
N ASP A 183 -8.89 1.71 7.50
CA ASP A 183 -8.75 0.97 8.77
C ASP A 183 -8.02 -0.38 8.62
N LEU A 184 -8.40 -1.15 7.60
CA LEU A 184 -7.87 -2.49 7.34
C LEU A 184 -6.52 -2.45 6.64
N ARG A 185 -5.98 -1.28 6.33
CA ARG A 185 -4.71 -1.12 5.59
C ARG A 185 -4.67 -1.94 4.31
N ALA A 186 -5.79 -1.92 3.60
CA ALA A 186 -5.98 -2.64 2.36
C ALA A 186 -6.82 -1.82 1.38
N VAL A 187 -6.39 -1.81 0.12
CA VAL A 187 -7.10 -1.21 -0.99
C VAL A 187 -7.47 -2.31 -1.97
N MET A 188 -8.64 -2.17 -2.58
CA MET A 188 -9.08 -3.03 -3.65
C MET A 188 -9.61 -2.16 -4.79
N CYS A 189 -9.28 -2.56 -6.02
CA CYS A 189 -9.83 -2.03 -7.24
C CYS A 189 -10.64 -3.13 -7.91
N CYS A 190 -11.78 -2.80 -8.50
CA CYS A 190 -12.61 -3.73 -9.26
C CYS A 190 -13.06 -3.07 -10.56
N TRP A 191 -12.77 -3.74 -11.67
CA TRP A 191 -13.07 -3.26 -13.02
C TRP A 191 -14.13 -4.14 -13.68
N ALA A 192 -15.05 -3.48 -14.37
CA ALA A 192 -16.16 -4.12 -15.10
C ALA A 192 -16.04 -3.96 -16.62
N SER A 193 -14.99 -3.31 -17.13
CA SER A 193 -14.82 -3.12 -18.57
C SER A 193 -13.36 -3.12 -19.00
N ASP A 194 -13.13 -3.45 -20.27
CA ASP A 194 -11.86 -3.39 -20.97
C ASP A 194 -11.97 -2.46 -22.19
N ARG A 195 -11.04 -1.50 -22.29
CA ARG A 195 -10.99 -0.50 -23.37
C ARG A 195 -9.78 -0.61 -24.29
N GLN A 196 -8.88 -1.59 -24.09
CA GLN A 196 -7.63 -1.68 -24.84
C GLN A 196 -7.52 -2.99 -25.62
N ALA A 197 -7.14 -2.91 -26.90
CA ALA A 197 -7.05 -4.08 -27.77
C ALA A 197 -5.59 -4.47 -28.05
N ASN A 198 -5.32 -5.77 -28.16
CA ASN A 198 -4.00 -6.37 -28.46
C ASN A 198 -2.95 -6.25 -27.35
N ASP A 199 -3.38 -6.19 -26.10
CA ASP A 199 -2.52 -6.23 -24.90
C ASP A 199 -2.46 -7.63 -24.25
N ASN A 200 -3.13 -8.63 -24.84
CA ASN A 200 -3.32 -9.99 -24.32
C ASN A 200 -4.10 -10.06 -22.99
N ASN A 201 -4.91 -9.05 -22.69
CA ASN A 201 -5.78 -9.01 -21.53
C ASN A 201 -7.22 -8.71 -21.98
N GLY A 202 -8.21 -9.17 -21.19
CA GLY A 202 -9.62 -8.86 -21.45
C GLY A 202 -10.11 -9.32 -22.83
N ASN A 203 -11.19 -8.68 -23.30
CA ASN A 203 -11.92 -9.06 -24.49
C ASN A 203 -12.04 -7.94 -25.53
N CYS A 204 -11.47 -6.75 -25.30
CA CYS A 204 -11.48 -5.66 -26.27
C CYS A 204 -10.63 -6.02 -27.50
N ALA A 205 -11.18 -5.79 -28.71
CA ALA A 205 -10.49 -6.06 -29.97
C ALA A 205 -10.64 -4.92 -30.99
N LYS A 206 -9.76 -4.90 -32.00
CA LYS A 206 -9.95 -4.01 -33.16
C LYS A 206 -11.02 -4.59 -34.11
N ALA A 207 -11.83 -3.77 -34.79
CA ALA A 207 -11.92 -2.32 -34.66
C ALA A 207 -12.63 -1.93 -33.35
N TYR A 208 -12.06 -0.96 -32.62
CA TYR A 208 -12.53 -0.54 -31.30
C TYR A 208 -14.01 -0.15 -31.29
N ASP A 209 -14.45 0.61 -32.30
CA ASP A 209 -15.82 1.11 -32.43
C ASP A 209 -16.91 0.02 -32.49
N THR A 210 -16.52 -1.23 -32.74
CA THR A 210 -17.44 -2.38 -32.82
C THR A 210 -17.15 -3.46 -31.81
N ASN A 211 -15.88 -3.66 -31.44
CA ASN A 211 -15.44 -4.83 -30.66
C ASN A 211 -14.91 -4.47 -29.27
N CYS A 212 -14.95 -3.20 -28.86
CA CYS A 212 -14.60 -2.75 -27.50
C CYS A 212 -15.74 -2.01 -26.80
N VAL A 213 -16.88 -1.83 -27.47
CA VAL A 213 -18.07 -1.27 -26.85
C VAL A 213 -18.58 -2.31 -25.85
N ASP A 214 -18.46 -2.01 -24.56
CA ASP A 214 -18.83 -2.89 -23.45
C ASP A 214 -18.06 -4.22 -23.45
N ALA A 215 -16.78 -4.20 -23.85
CA ALA A 215 -15.93 -5.36 -23.70
C ALA A 215 -15.59 -5.61 -22.23
N ASP A 216 -15.52 -6.89 -21.91
CA ASP A 216 -15.30 -7.41 -20.57
C ASP A 216 -13.80 -7.53 -20.22
N PRO A 217 -13.40 -7.24 -18.97
CA PRO A 217 -12.05 -7.52 -18.49
C PRO A 217 -11.85 -9.02 -18.27
N GLY A 218 -10.62 -9.42 -17.93
CA GLY A 218 -10.32 -10.80 -17.57
C GLY A 218 -10.93 -11.15 -16.21
N ASP A 219 -11.84 -12.11 -16.18
CA ASP A 219 -12.57 -12.50 -14.98
C ASP A 219 -11.67 -13.17 -13.91
N ASN A 220 -11.81 -12.76 -12.65
CA ASN A 220 -11.07 -13.36 -11.54
C ASN A 220 -11.82 -13.46 -10.20
N THR A 221 -13.09 -13.02 -10.16
CA THR A 221 -13.90 -12.97 -8.95
C THR A 221 -15.40 -12.95 -9.28
N ASP A 222 -16.20 -13.31 -8.29
CA ASP A 222 -17.63 -13.00 -8.25
C ASP A 222 -17.88 -11.84 -7.26
N ILE A 223 -18.72 -10.89 -7.63
CA ILE A 223 -19.34 -9.85 -6.81
C ILE A 223 -20.57 -10.46 -6.13
N CYS A 224 -20.60 -10.45 -4.81
CA CYS A 224 -21.76 -10.93 -4.06
C CYS A 224 -22.85 -9.85 -3.97
N TYR A 225 -22.44 -8.64 -3.56
CA TYR A 225 -23.31 -7.48 -3.44
C TYR A 225 -22.50 -6.18 -3.29
N VAL A 226 -23.17 -5.07 -3.54
CA VAL A 226 -22.69 -3.71 -3.28
C VAL A 226 -23.59 -3.08 -2.22
N ASP A 227 -23.00 -2.54 -1.16
CA ASP A 227 -23.67 -1.71 -0.16
C ASP A 227 -23.26 -0.25 -0.38
N MET A 228 -24.16 0.53 -0.98
CA MET A 228 -23.88 1.89 -1.44
C MET A 228 -23.71 2.86 -0.26
N SER A 229 -24.15 2.51 0.95
CA SER A 229 -23.96 3.35 2.13
C SER A 229 -22.49 3.46 2.54
N ARG A 230 -21.66 2.48 2.16
CA ARG A 230 -20.21 2.46 2.43
C ARG A 230 -19.43 3.44 1.54
N SER A 231 -20.03 3.83 0.42
CA SER A 231 -19.39 4.63 -0.61
C SER A 231 -20.32 5.65 -1.23
N GLY A 232 -21.19 6.28 -0.42
CA GLY A 232 -22.25 7.16 -0.92
C GLY A 232 -21.74 8.33 -1.78
N GLY A 233 -20.53 8.83 -1.50
CA GLY A 233 -19.88 9.85 -2.33
C GLY A 233 -19.55 9.39 -3.76
N SER A 234 -19.21 8.12 -3.94
CA SER A 234 -18.92 7.50 -5.24
C SER A 234 -20.20 6.97 -5.91
N ALA A 235 -21.15 6.45 -5.11
CA ALA A 235 -22.43 5.96 -5.59
C ALA A 235 -23.43 7.09 -5.94
N HIS A 236 -23.14 8.32 -5.51
CA HIS A 236 -24.01 9.49 -5.60
C HIS A 236 -25.40 9.30 -4.95
N VAL A 237 -25.48 8.40 -3.98
CA VAL A 237 -26.68 8.09 -3.19
C VAL A 237 -26.29 7.85 -1.73
N ASP A 238 -27.15 8.24 -0.78
CA ASP A 238 -26.85 8.10 0.65
C ASP A 238 -26.94 6.64 1.14
N ALA A 239 -27.82 5.85 0.54
CA ALA A 239 -28.02 4.44 0.88
C ALA A 239 -28.66 3.69 -0.29
N GLY A 240 -28.44 2.38 -0.32
CA GLY A 240 -28.92 1.48 -1.36
C GLY A 240 -28.06 0.23 -1.41
N PHE A 241 -28.50 -0.78 -2.14
CA PHE A 241 -27.67 -1.94 -2.40
C PHE A 241 -27.99 -2.54 -3.77
N ALA A 242 -27.03 -3.24 -4.34
CA ALA A 242 -27.19 -4.07 -5.52
C ALA A 242 -26.80 -5.51 -5.17
N LEU A 243 -27.62 -6.46 -5.61
CA LEU A 243 -27.34 -7.88 -5.46
C LEU A 243 -26.97 -8.44 -6.82
N TYR A 244 -25.97 -9.33 -6.84
CA TYR A 244 -25.50 -9.99 -8.05
C TYR A 244 -25.69 -11.50 -7.86
N PRO A 245 -26.91 -12.03 -8.06
CA PRO A 245 -27.19 -13.44 -7.88
C PRO A 245 -26.74 -14.23 -9.10
N GLY A 246 -25.46 -14.64 -9.13
CA GLY A 246 -24.89 -15.43 -10.22
C GLY A 246 -23.61 -14.82 -10.75
N ASP A 247 -22.98 -15.52 -11.68
CA ASP A 247 -21.68 -15.17 -12.27
C ASP A 247 -21.83 -14.94 -13.78
N ASN A 248 -20.96 -14.10 -14.35
CA ASN A 248 -20.82 -13.88 -15.78
C ASN A 248 -22.17 -13.49 -16.44
N ASN A 249 -22.55 -14.16 -17.53
CA ASN A 249 -23.73 -13.84 -18.34
C ASN A 249 -25.08 -14.02 -17.62
N ASP A 250 -25.08 -14.66 -16.45
CA ASP A 250 -26.26 -14.85 -15.62
C ASP A 250 -26.25 -13.94 -14.36
N GLY A 251 -25.29 -13.01 -14.26
CA GLY A 251 -25.08 -12.16 -13.09
C GLY A 251 -24.36 -10.84 -13.41
N GLU A 252 -23.18 -10.65 -12.82
CA GLU A 252 -22.42 -9.40 -12.82
C GLU A 252 -21.61 -9.09 -14.10
N GLY A 253 -21.54 -10.01 -15.05
CA GLY A 253 -20.55 -9.97 -16.13
C GLY A 253 -19.18 -10.49 -15.67
N SER A 254 -18.14 -10.29 -16.47
CA SER A 254 -16.78 -10.63 -16.05
C SER A 254 -16.20 -9.48 -15.24
N VAL A 255 -15.67 -9.77 -14.06
CA VAL A 255 -15.11 -8.74 -13.18
C VAL A 255 -13.67 -9.09 -12.80
N HIS A 256 -12.81 -8.07 -12.82
CA HIS A 256 -11.45 -8.21 -12.32
C HIS A 256 -11.28 -7.39 -11.06
N CYS A 257 -10.97 -8.02 -9.92
CA CYS A 257 -10.58 -7.32 -8.71
C CYS A 257 -9.10 -7.56 -8.39
N HIS A 258 -8.38 -6.48 -8.09
CA HIS A 258 -6.98 -6.50 -7.69
C HIS A 258 -6.73 -5.47 -6.60
N GLY A 259 -5.94 -5.82 -5.60
CA GLY A 259 -5.66 -4.94 -4.49
C GLY A 259 -4.27 -5.07 -3.92
N PHE A 260 -4.10 -4.50 -2.75
CA PHE A 260 -2.89 -4.63 -1.96
C PHE A 260 -3.19 -4.32 -0.50
N ALA A 261 -2.30 -4.75 0.39
CA ALA A 261 -2.34 -4.39 1.79
C ALA A 261 -0.94 -3.99 2.28
N TRP A 262 -0.86 -3.33 3.43
CA TRP A 262 0.39 -2.91 4.02
C TRP A 262 0.47 -3.21 5.52
N SER A 263 1.67 -3.08 6.08
CA SER A 263 1.93 -3.38 7.49
C SER A 263 1.36 -2.30 8.40
N GLN A 264 1.05 -2.68 9.63
CA GLN A 264 0.77 -1.72 10.71
C GLN A 264 2.00 -0.95 11.19
N ASP A 265 3.21 -1.46 10.93
CA ASP A 265 4.45 -0.74 11.18
C ASP A 265 4.63 0.35 10.11
N GLU A 266 4.54 1.61 10.51
CA GLU A 266 4.65 2.76 9.60
C GLU A 266 6.03 2.87 8.94
N GLN A 267 7.08 2.30 9.55
CA GLN A 267 8.43 2.26 8.99
C GLN A 267 8.62 1.10 8.00
N HIS A 268 7.69 0.15 7.98
CA HIS A 268 7.74 -0.96 7.03
C HIS A 268 7.64 -0.43 5.59
N HIS A 269 8.38 -1.04 4.67
CA HIS A 269 8.44 -0.56 3.28
C HIS A 269 7.08 -0.61 2.57
N THR A 270 6.24 -1.61 2.86
CA THR A 270 4.87 -1.65 2.32
C THR A 270 4.01 -0.49 2.81
N SER A 271 4.27 0.02 4.01
CA SER A 271 3.58 1.19 4.59
C SER A 271 4.10 2.49 4.03
N ARG A 272 5.42 2.62 3.83
CA ARG A 272 6.01 3.83 3.26
C ARG A 272 5.65 4.02 1.79
N PHE A 273 5.54 2.93 1.02
CA PHE A 273 5.35 2.97 -0.42
C PHE A 273 3.99 2.44 -0.90
N PHE A 274 2.95 2.45 -0.04
CA PHE A 274 1.61 2.06 -0.49
C PHE A 274 1.02 3.02 -1.55
N GLY A 275 1.48 4.28 -1.60
CA GLY A 275 1.15 5.22 -2.68
C GLY A 275 1.67 4.75 -4.05
N ASN A 276 2.90 4.24 -4.09
CA ASN A 276 3.47 3.61 -5.29
C ASN A 276 2.64 2.38 -5.71
N ASN A 277 2.20 1.57 -4.75
CA ASN A 277 1.42 0.38 -5.05
C ASN A 277 0.04 0.71 -5.61
N LEU A 278 -0.63 1.75 -5.06
CA LEU A 278 -1.87 2.26 -5.62
C LEU A 278 -1.69 2.73 -7.06
N PHE A 279 -0.68 3.55 -7.31
CA PHE A 279 -0.36 4.03 -8.66
C PHE A 279 -0.12 2.85 -9.61
N PHE A 280 0.71 1.89 -9.20
CA PHE A 280 1.05 0.73 -10.01
C PHE A 280 -0.18 -0.11 -10.35
N VAL A 281 -0.99 -0.47 -9.35
CA VAL A 281 -2.18 -1.31 -9.55
C VAL A 281 -3.23 -0.57 -10.37
N SER A 282 -3.62 0.63 -9.97
CA SER A 282 -4.77 1.31 -10.58
C SER A 282 -4.46 1.90 -11.95
N MET A 283 -3.38 2.68 -12.05
CA MET A 283 -3.12 3.51 -13.22
C MET A 283 -2.20 2.81 -14.21
N TYR A 284 -1.08 2.25 -13.74
CA TYR A 284 -0.09 1.66 -14.63
C TYR A 284 -0.52 0.28 -15.14
N ASP A 285 -0.58 -0.75 -14.28
CA ASP A 285 -0.85 -2.14 -14.69
C ASP A 285 -2.26 -2.28 -15.27
N HIS A 286 -3.30 -1.96 -14.51
CA HIS A 286 -4.66 -2.29 -14.94
C HIS A 286 -5.23 -1.30 -15.97
N MET A 287 -5.12 0.01 -15.76
CA MET A 287 -5.63 0.96 -16.75
C MET A 287 -4.72 1.06 -17.98
N SER A 288 -3.46 1.47 -17.82
CA SER A 288 -2.59 1.80 -18.95
C SER A 288 -2.11 0.56 -19.72
N GLN A 289 -1.69 -0.51 -19.03
CA GLN A 289 -1.15 -1.70 -19.70
C GLN A 289 -2.23 -2.69 -20.14
N ARG A 290 -3.32 -2.84 -19.37
CA ARG A 290 -4.36 -3.87 -19.62
C ARG A 290 -5.72 -3.31 -20.07
N GLY A 291 -5.91 -1.99 -20.07
CA GLY A 291 -7.17 -1.37 -20.47
C GLY A 291 -8.35 -1.59 -19.50
N TYR A 292 -8.14 -2.08 -18.28
CA TYR A 292 -9.23 -2.34 -17.34
C TYR A 292 -9.71 -1.04 -16.70
N VAL A 293 -11.01 -0.79 -16.81
CA VAL A 293 -11.65 0.47 -16.48
C VAL A 293 -13.08 0.28 -15.97
N ARG A 294 -13.68 1.38 -15.53
CA ARG A 294 -15.04 1.50 -14.96
C ARG A 294 -15.23 0.76 -13.64
N ASN A 295 -16.05 1.35 -12.78
CA ASN A 295 -16.42 0.78 -11.50
C ASN A 295 -17.53 -0.26 -11.62
N ILE A 296 -17.66 -1.07 -10.57
CA ILE A 296 -18.89 -1.83 -10.33
C ILE A 296 -20.01 -0.83 -9.99
N PRO A 297 -21.20 -0.92 -10.62
CA PRO A 297 -22.29 0.01 -10.34
C PRO A 297 -22.61 0.14 -8.84
N GLY A 298 -22.56 1.37 -8.34
CA GLY A 298 -22.83 1.69 -6.93
C GLY A 298 -21.62 1.59 -6.00
N ALA A 299 -20.44 1.19 -6.50
CA ALA A 299 -19.18 1.17 -5.77
C ALA A 299 -18.15 2.08 -6.46
N PRO A 300 -17.08 2.52 -5.79
CA PRO A 300 -15.94 3.13 -6.48
C PRO A 300 -15.21 2.09 -7.33
N MET A 301 -14.40 2.56 -8.29
CA MET A 301 -13.51 1.69 -9.07
C MET A 301 -12.35 1.20 -8.21
N CYS A 302 -11.78 2.09 -7.38
CA CYS A 302 -10.84 1.72 -6.33
C CYS A 302 -11.15 2.47 -5.04
N GLY A 303 -10.89 1.82 -3.92
CA GLY A 303 -11.04 2.40 -2.59
C GLY A 303 -10.42 1.51 -1.51
N CYS A 304 -10.52 1.95 -0.26
CA CYS A 304 -10.33 1.05 0.88
C CYS A 304 -11.24 -0.17 0.69
N VAL A 305 -10.77 -1.37 1.02
CA VAL A 305 -11.55 -2.61 0.82
C VAL A 305 -12.93 -2.56 1.50
N GLU A 306 -13.05 -1.77 2.57
CA GLU A 306 -14.27 -1.52 3.32
C GLU A 306 -15.34 -0.76 2.52
N LYS A 307 -14.93 -0.03 1.49
CA LYS A 307 -15.77 0.78 0.60
C LYS A 307 -16.06 0.10 -0.74
N MET A 308 -15.43 -1.05 -0.97
CA MET A 308 -15.55 -1.81 -2.21
C MET A 308 -16.69 -2.84 -2.11
N PRO A 309 -17.12 -3.43 -3.25
CA PRO A 309 -18.09 -4.52 -3.24
C PRO A 309 -17.61 -5.69 -2.39
N VAL A 310 -18.54 -6.51 -1.91
CA VAL A 310 -18.20 -7.80 -1.32
C VAL A 310 -17.96 -8.79 -2.45
N VAL A 311 -16.80 -9.44 -2.46
CA VAL A 311 -16.32 -10.27 -3.57
C VAL A 311 -15.81 -11.63 -3.08
N THR A 312 -15.73 -12.61 -3.97
CA THR A 312 -15.14 -13.92 -3.64
C THR A 312 -13.61 -13.87 -3.61
N ARG A 313 -12.98 -13.01 -4.42
CA ARG A 313 -11.53 -12.98 -4.58
C ARG A 313 -11.02 -11.61 -5.02
N SER A 314 -9.76 -11.32 -4.67
CA SER A 314 -8.99 -10.24 -5.28
C SER A 314 -7.57 -10.73 -5.53
N ASP A 315 -7.05 -10.46 -6.73
CA ASP A 315 -5.62 -10.53 -7.02
C ASP A 315 -4.87 -9.49 -6.16
N CYS A 316 -3.54 -9.58 -6.12
CA CYS A 316 -2.77 -8.73 -5.22
C CYS A 316 -1.35 -8.42 -5.72
N THR A 317 -0.94 -7.16 -5.59
CA THR A 317 0.44 -6.70 -5.80
C THR A 317 1.05 -6.24 -4.47
N GLN A 318 2.29 -6.65 -4.22
CA GLN A 318 3.13 -6.15 -3.14
C GLN A 318 4.31 -5.37 -3.72
N VAL A 319 4.77 -4.38 -2.97
CA VAL A 319 6.05 -3.72 -3.21
C VAL A 319 7.16 -4.47 -2.49
N ASP A 320 8.24 -4.79 -3.20
CA ASP A 320 9.49 -5.28 -2.63
C ASP A 320 10.53 -4.18 -2.80
N VAL A 321 11.12 -3.74 -1.68
CA VAL A 321 11.99 -2.56 -1.66
C VAL A 321 13.42 -2.94 -1.30
N SER A 322 14.36 -2.48 -2.12
CA SER A 322 15.79 -2.53 -1.83
C SER A 322 16.31 -1.12 -1.60
N GLU A 323 16.93 -0.90 -0.45
CA GLU A 323 17.46 0.38 -0.03
C GLU A 323 18.85 0.24 0.58
N VAL A 324 19.61 1.33 0.54
CA VAL A 324 20.84 1.50 1.29
C VAL A 324 20.68 2.75 2.15
N PHE A 325 20.92 2.60 3.45
CA PHE A 325 20.97 3.69 4.41
C PHE A 325 22.41 4.01 4.78
N SER A 326 22.63 5.22 5.25
CA SER A 326 23.90 5.74 5.74
C SER A 326 23.69 6.37 7.12
N ILE A 327 24.65 6.15 8.01
CA ILE A 327 24.76 6.84 9.30
C ILE A 327 26.07 7.60 9.27
N ASP A 328 25.97 8.92 9.27
CA ASP A 328 27.09 9.83 9.34
C ASP A 328 27.26 10.32 10.78
N TYR A 329 28.39 9.98 11.39
CA TYR A 329 28.79 10.47 12.71
C TYR A 329 29.83 11.56 12.55
N ALA A 330 29.59 12.75 13.11
CA ALA A 330 30.54 13.86 13.13
C ALA A 330 30.61 14.49 14.53
N GLY A 331 31.59 14.06 15.33
CA GLY A 331 31.82 14.61 16.67
C GLY A 331 30.76 14.20 17.69
N THR A 332 29.61 14.86 17.69
CA THR A 332 28.42 14.51 18.51
C THR A 332 27.14 14.39 17.70
N ASP A 333 27.20 14.75 16.41
CA ASP A 333 26.03 14.76 15.54
C ASP A 333 25.94 13.43 14.80
N ILE A 334 24.75 12.84 14.80
CA ILE A 334 24.41 11.61 14.08
C ILE A 334 23.34 11.95 13.06
N GLU A 335 23.65 11.75 11.79
CA GLU A 335 22.74 11.99 10.68
C GLU A 335 22.42 10.66 9.98
N PHE A 336 21.12 10.38 9.85
CA PHE A 336 20.62 9.25 9.08
C PHE A 336 20.17 9.75 7.72
N SER A 337 20.58 9.05 6.66
CA SER A 337 20.15 9.35 5.30
C SER A 337 19.98 8.08 4.48
N ARG A 338 19.14 8.14 3.45
CA ARG A 338 19.16 7.13 2.38
C ARG A 338 20.28 7.48 1.39
N VAL A 339 21.05 6.49 0.95
CA VAL A 339 22.07 6.71 -0.08
C VAL A 339 21.38 6.98 -1.42
N PRO A 340 21.67 8.12 -2.08
CA PRO A 340 21.03 8.48 -3.36
C PRO A 340 21.24 7.41 -4.45
N GLY A 341 20.19 7.11 -5.20
CA GLY A 341 20.23 6.15 -6.31
C GLY A 341 20.21 4.67 -5.91
N TYR A 342 20.06 4.36 -4.60
CA TYR A 342 19.97 2.98 -4.11
C TYR A 342 18.55 2.58 -3.66
N LEU A 343 17.55 3.44 -3.84
CA LEU A 343 16.15 3.06 -3.73
C LEU A 343 15.71 2.32 -5.00
N LYS A 344 15.29 1.07 -4.84
CA LYS A 344 14.64 0.30 -5.91
C LYS A 344 13.34 -0.29 -5.37
N ILE A 345 12.26 -0.09 -6.10
CA ILE A 345 10.92 -0.59 -5.80
C ILE A 345 10.53 -1.53 -6.93
N ASP A 346 10.33 -2.80 -6.58
CA ASP A 346 9.80 -3.81 -7.49
C ASP A 346 8.33 -4.09 -7.14
N PHE A 347 7.48 -4.18 -8.16
CA PHE A 347 6.07 -4.53 -8.01
C PHE A 347 5.89 -6.00 -8.38
N ASN A 348 5.52 -6.83 -7.42
CA ASN A 348 5.40 -8.27 -7.60
C ASN A 348 4.03 -8.75 -7.16
N SER A 349 3.54 -9.84 -7.77
CA SER A 349 2.37 -10.53 -7.23
C SER A 349 2.59 -10.89 -5.76
N CYS A 350 1.57 -10.67 -4.94
CA CYS A 350 1.64 -10.95 -3.52
C CYS A 350 1.97 -12.41 -3.24
N ARG A 351 2.83 -12.64 -2.25
CA ARG A 351 3.12 -13.98 -1.75
C ARG A 351 2.20 -14.27 -0.56
N GLY A 352 1.16 -15.08 -0.73
CA GLY A 352 0.28 -15.44 0.39
C GLY A 352 0.75 -16.67 1.16
N LEU A 353 -0.01 -17.08 2.17
CA LEU A 353 0.28 -18.31 2.93
C LEU A 353 -0.08 -19.59 2.17
N GLY A 354 -1.28 -19.61 1.57
CA GLY A 354 -1.81 -20.76 0.82
C GLY A 354 -1.84 -20.56 -0.69
N ALA A 355 -1.86 -19.31 -1.17
CA ALA A 355 -1.85 -18.98 -2.59
C ALA A 355 -1.09 -17.68 -2.86
N ASN A 356 -0.36 -17.64 -3.97
CA ASN A 356 0.21 -16.39 -4.49
C ASN A 356 -0.86 -15.65 -5.31
N ASN A 357 -0.66 -14.33 -5.48
CA ASN A 357 -1.59 -13.44 -6.17
C ASN A 357 -3.01 -13.53 -5.61
N ASN A 358 -3.15 -13.46 -4.28
CA ASN A 358 -4.44 -13.45 -3.60
C ASN A 358 -4.34 -12.54 -2.37
N LEU A 359 -5.20 -11.53 -2.31
CA LEU A 359 -5.16 -10.49 -1.27
C LEU A 359 -5.48 -11.04 0.13
N GLU A 360 -6.46 -11.93 0.26
CA GLU A 360 -6.81 -12.56 1.53
C GLU A 360 -5.63 -13.39 2.07
N GLU A 361 -4.99 -14.19 1.21
CA GLU A 361 -3.83 -15.01 1.57
C GLU A 361 -2.59 -14.18 1.90
N TYR A 362 -2.43 -13.03 1.25
CA TYR A 362 -1.41 -12.05 1.59
C TYR A 362 -1.68 -11.40 2.95
N TYR A 363 -2.92 -11.06 3.26
CA TYR A 363 -3.29 -10.51 4.56
C TYR A 363 -3.10 -11.51 5.70
N LYS A 364 -3.40 -12.80 5.46
CA LYS A 364 -3.04 -13.88 6.39
C LYS A 364 -1.54 -13.92 6.67
N ARG A 365 -0.70 -13.64 5.66
CA ARG A 365 0.75 -13.54 5.82
C ARG A 365 1.11 -12.35 6.72
N LEU A 366 0.55 -11.16 6.46
CA LEU A 366 0.77 -9.98 7.30
C LEU A 366 0.43 -10.28 8.77
N LYS A 367 -0.70 -10.92 9.03
CA LYS A 367 -1.07 -11.36 10.38
C LYS A 367 -0.03 -12.29 11.01
N ARG A 368 0.40 -13.32 10.27
CA ARG A 368 1.42 -14.27 10.75
C ARG A 368 2.72 -13.56 11.11
N ASP A 369 3.09 -12.56 10.31
CA ASP A 369 4.34 -11.81 10.44
C ASP A 369 4.26 -10.71 11.51
N GLY A 370 3.09 -10.51 12.12
CA GLY A 370 2.86 -9.48 13.15
C GLY A 370 2.58 -8.09 12.59
N ASP A 371 2.30 -8.00 11.29
CA ASP A 371 2.02 -6.77 10.54
C ASP A 371 0.51 -6.45 10.46
N ALA A 372 -0.35 -7.36 10.93
CA ALA A 372 -1.80 -7.18 11.05
C ALA A 372 -2.35 -8.04 12.20
N THR A 373 -3.57 -7.72 12.66
CA THR A 373 -4.25 -8.39 13.76
C THR A 373 -5.18 -9.51 13.29
N ALA A 374 -5.65 -10.34 14.23
CA ALA A 374 -6.65 -11.36 13.93
C ALA A 374 -8.01 -10.74 13.61
N GLU A 375 -8.34 -9.65 14.29
CA GLU A 375 -9.56 -8.87 14.17
C GLU A 375 -9.66 -8.22 12.79
N GLU A 376 -8.57 -7.62 12.31
CA GLU A 376 -8.52 -7.04 10.97
C GLU A 376 -8.66 -8.09 9.87
N LEU A 377 -8.01 -9.24 10.01
CA LEU A 377 -8.19 -10.34 9.07
C LEU A 377 -9.66 -10.81 9.04
N ALA A 378 -10.30 -10.95 10.21
CA ALA A 378 -11.70 -11.34 10.29
C ALA A 378 -12.62 -10.30 9.64
N ARG A 379 -12.33 -9.00 9.81
CA ARG A 379 -13.04 -7.92 9.12
C ARG A 379 -12.82 -7.97 7.61
N LEU A 380 -11.58 -8.15 7.13
CA LEU A 380 -11.28 -8.29 5.70
C LEU A 380 -12.11 -9.41 5.06
N GLN A 381 -12.22 -10.56 5.74
CA GLN A 381 -12.97 -11.72 5.25
C GLN A 381 -14.50 -11.50 5.16
N THR A 382 -15.00 -10.37 5.65
CA THR A 382 -16.40 -9.94 5.39
C THR A 382 -16.57 -9.23 4.04
N TYR A 383 -15.48 -8.74 3.46
CA TYR A 383 -15.44 -8.10 2.14
C TYR A 383 -14.88 -9.03 1.07
N ILE A 384 -13.96 -9.92 1.42
CA ILE A 384 -13.43 -10.97 0.54
C ILE A 384 -13.82 -12.32 1.13
N VAL A 385 -14.95 -12.86 0.68
CA VAL A 385 -15.63 -13.98 1.35
C VAL A 385 -15.14 -15.36 0.90
N GLY A 386 -14.32 -15.43 -0.14
CA GLY A 386 -13.85 -16.68 -0.73
C GLY A 386 -14.84 -17.31 -1.71
N ASN A 387 -14.31 -18.11 -2.63
CA ASN A 387 -15.08 -18.75 -3.70
C ASN A 387 -16.24 -19.60 -3.18
N GLY A 388 -17.43 -19.42 -3.79
CA GLY A 388 -18.64 -20.16 -3.44
C GLY A 388 -19.39 -19.64 -2.21
N ASN A 389 -18.91 -18.58 -1.56
CA ASN A 389 -19.54 -18.04 -0.35
C ASN A 389 -20.50 -16.87 -0.62
N CYS A 390 -20.61 -16.36 -1.84
CA CYS A 390 -21.56 -15.29 -2.17
C CYS A 390 -23.02 -15.59 -1.75
N PRO A 391 -23.59 -16.79 -1.96
CA PRO A 391 -24.96 -17.08 -1.52
C PRO A 391 -25.15 -16.87 0.00
N SER A 392 -24.17 -17.29 0.81
CA SER A 392 -24.24 -17.12 2.26
C SER A 392 -24.03 -15.67 2.70
N ALA A 393 -23.08 -14.97 2.05
CA ALA A 393 -22.81 -13.56 2.31
C ALA A 393 -24.01 -12.67 1.95
N THR A 394 -24.60 -12.89 0.78
CA THR A 394 -25.77 -12.16 0.29
C THR A 394 -27.01 -12.43 1.15
N ALA A 395 -27.29 -13.68 1.50
CA ALA A 395 -28.42 -14.01 2.38
C ALA A 395 -28.28 -13.30 3.74
N SER A 396 -27.09 -13.37 4.35
CA SER A 396 -26.80 -12.69 5.62
C SER A 396 -26.99 -11.17 5.52
N PHE A 397 -26.50 -10.55 4.43
CA PHE A 397 -26.67 -9.13 4.20
C PHE A 397 -28.14 -8.72 4.03
N VAL A 398 -28.90 -9.43 3.20
CA VAL A 398 -30.33 -9.16 2.95
C VAL A 398 -31.15 -9.24 4.24
N GLU A 399 -30.85 -10.23 5.11
CA GLU A 399 -31.46 -10.32 6.43
C GLU A 399 -31.15 -9.11 7.32
N THR A 400 -29.89 -8.62 7.32
CA THR A 400 -29.51 -7.42 8.08
C THR A 400 -30.20 -6.15 7.58
N MET A 401 -30.55 -6.11 6.30
CA MET A 401 -31.32 -5.03 5.69
C MET A 401 -32.83 -5.13 5.97
N GLY A 402 -33.29 -6.20 6.63
CA GLY A 402 -34.69 -6.40 7.00
C GLY A 402 -35.54 -7.05 5.90
N PHE A 403 -34.91 -7.72 4.93
CA PHE A 403 -35.59 -8.45 3.85
C PHE A 403 -35.44 -9.97 4.02
N GLU A 404 -36.30 -10.73 3.34
CA GLU A 404 -36.19 -12.20 3.27
C GLU A 404 -35.57 -12.59 1.92
N TYR A 405 -34.53 -13.43 1.94
CA TYR A 405 -33.92 -13.98 0.74
C TYR A 405 -34.71 -15.23 0.33
N ILE A 406 -35.52 -15.12 -0.73
CA ILE A 406 -36.46 -16.16 -1.19
C ILE A 406 -35.84 -17.00 -2.31
#